data_AF-A0A9K3DV78-F1
#
_entry.id   AF-A0A9K3DV78-F1
#
_cell.length_a   1.000
_cell.length_b   1.000
_cell.length_c   1.000
_cell.angle_alpha   90.00
_cell.angle_beta   90.00
_cell.angle_gamma   90.00
#
_symmetry.space_group_name_H-M   'P 1'
#
loop_
_entity.id
_entity.type
_entity.pdbx_description
1 polymer ?
#
loop_
_entity_poly.entity_id
_entity_poly.type
_entity_poly.pdbx_seq_one_letter_code
_entity_poly.pdbx_strand_id
1 'polypeptide(L)'
;MKQNGTMEGRGVVVVNPKPNKGLTSMVVDWMEKFVVKLMYDSSQPHHWLSHNFAPVHETPPSKHLPVIGHLPECLNGEFVRVGPNPKFPPVAGYHCMIHGLRIKDGKPSYLSRYVRTSRLTQEEFFGGSKFTKIGDLKGPFGFLMILIEMIRSKLKILDLSYGIGTGNTALIYHHGKLLALFEGDKPYVIKVLEDGDLQTLGLMDYDERLSHNFTAHPKIDPVTGKFDPLIALLENLKLLTPVFVRNALQNRLSHAFVRNT
;
A
#
# COMPACT_ATOMS: atom_id res chain seq x y z
N MET A 1 26.15 25.49 20.61
CA MET A 1 24.83 25.17 21.19
C MET A 1 24.02 24.39 20.15
N LYS A 2 23.82 23.09 20.38
CA LYS A 2 22.95 22.22 19.59
C LYS A 2 21.61 22.11 20.31
N GLN A 3 20.51 22.60 19.75
CA GLN A 3 19.15 22.16 20.09
C GLN A 3 18.21 22.36 18.89
N ASN A 4 17.66 21.25 18.41
CA ASN A 4 16.26 21.02 18.02
C ASN A 4 16.20 19.87 17.02
N GLY A 5 16.37 18.65 17.54
CA GLY A 5 16.03 17.42 16.82
C GLY A 5 14.57 17.09 17.05
N THR A 6 13.73 17.38 16.06
CA THR A 6 12.38 16.81 15.97
C THR A 6 12.49 15.30 15.69
N MET A 7 11.94 14.49 16.59
CA MET A 7 11.91 13.02 16.50
C MET A 7 10.94 12.47 15.41
N GLU A 8 10.52 13.28 14.44
CA GLU A 8 9.44 12.93 13.49
C GLU A 8 9.88 12.14 12.24
N GLY A 9 11.18 11.93 11.99
CA GLY A 9 11.66 11.46 10.68
C GLY A 9 12.45 10.15 10.62
N ARG A 10 12.72 9.46 11.74
CA ARG A 10 13.57 8.25 11.68
C ARG A 10 12.87 7.10 10.96
N GLY A 11 13.56 6.50 10.00
CA GLY A 11 13.14 5.33 9.23
C GLY A 11 12.10 5.53 8.14
N VAL A 12 11.76 6.77 7.74
CA VAL A 12 10.82 7.03 6.64
C VAL A 12 11.57 7.58 5.42
N VAL A 13 11.42 6.90 4.28
CA VAL A 13 12.03 7.27 3.00
C VAL A 13 10.97 7.90 2.12
N VAL A 14 11.18 9.16 1.73
CA VAL A 14 10.30 9.86 0.78
C VAL A 14 10.42 9.20 -0.59
N VAL A 15 9.27 8.85 -1.17
CA VAL A 15 9.19 8.16 -2.46
C VAL A 15 9.35 9.18 -3.59
N ASN A 16 10.41 9.03 -4.38
CA ASN A 16 10.70 9.88 -5.52
C ASN A 16 11.31 9.07 -6.68
N PRO A 17 10.50 8.20 -7.32
CA PRO A 17 10.97 7.35 -8.42
C PRO A 17 11.36 8.20 -9.63
N LYS A 18 12.34 7.73 -10.40
CA LYS A 18 12.85 8.40 -11.61
C LYS A 18 12.58 7.57 -12.87
N PRO A 19 11.32 7.42 -13.29
CA PRO A 19 10.98 6.74 -14.54
C PRO A 19 11.50 7.51 -15.76
N ASN A 20 11.74 6.81 -16.87
CA ASN A 20 12.17 7.41 -18.13
C ASN A 20 11.09 7.26 -19.21
N LYS A 21 10.62 8.39 -19.74
CA LYS A 21 9.67 8.45 -20.86
C LYS A 21 10.41 8.93 -22.12
N GLY A 22 10.67 8.00 -23.03
CA GLY A 22 11.39 8.24 -24.28
C GLY A 22 10.94 7.32 -25.41
N LEU A 23 11.73 7.26 -26.49
CA LEU A 23 11.43 6.43 -27.65
C LEU A 23 11.31 4.95 -27.28
N THR A 24 12.20 4.46 -26.41
CA THR A 24 12.20 3.06 -25.93
C THR A 24 10.93 2.73 -25.16
N SER A 25 10.45 3.62 -24.28
CA SER A 25 9.18 3.39 -23.58
C SER A 25 8.00 3.35 -24.54
N MET A 26 7.99 4.21 -25.57
CA MET A 26 6.92 4.24 -26.57
C MET A 26 6.87 2.94 -27.39
N VAL A 27 8.02 2.40 -27.79
CA VAL A 27 8.09 1.12 -28.52
C VAL A 27 7.58 -0.03 -27.67
N VAL A 28 8.02 -0.11 -26.40
CA VAL A 28 7.57 -1.16 -25.47
C VAL A 28 6.07 -1.05 -25.21
N ASP A 29 5.53 0.17 -25.07
CA ASP A 29 4.10 0.39 -24.91
C ASP A 29 3.29 -0.03 -26.13
N TRP A 30 3.83 0.19 -27.34
CA TRP A 30 3.19 -0.27 -28.57
C TRP A 30 3.17 -1.80 -28.65
N MET A 31 4.27 -2.46 -28.27
CA MET A 31 4.33 -3.92 -28.17
C MET A 31 3.32 -4.46 -27.16
N GLU A 32 3.24 -3.88 -25.96
CA GLU A 32 2.26 -4.28 -24.95
C GLU A 32 0.82 -4.12 -25.47
N LYS A 33 0.49 -2.97 -26.08
CA LYS A 33 -0.84 -2.75 -26.66
C LYS A 33 -1.18 -3.77 -27.73
N PHE A 34 -0.22 -4.13 -28.57
CA PHE A 34 -0.41 -5.17 -29.58
C PHE A 34 -0.71 -6.53 -28.95
N VAL A 35 0.07 -6.92 -27.95
CA VAL A 35 -0.12 -8.17 -27.20
C VAL A 35 -1.48 -8.19 -26.48
N VAL A 36 -1.82 -7.12 -25.76
CA VAL A 36 -3.11 -6.99 -25.07
C VAL A 36 -4.25 -7.08 -26.07
N LYS A 37 -4.17 -6.39 -27.22
CA LYS A 37 -5.22 -6.46 -28.25
C LYS A 37 -5.44 -7.87 -28.81
N LEU A 38 -4.39 -8.69 -28.90
CA LEU A 38 -4.50 -10.07 -29.37
C LEU A 38 -5.09 -11.01 -28.32
N MET A 39 -4.89 -10.71 -27.03
CA MET A 39 -5.09 -11.67 -25.95
C MET A 39 -6.19 -11.28 -24.95
N TYR A 40 -6.62 -10.01 -24.98
CA TYR A 40 -7.64 -9.47 -24.10
C TYR A 40 -8.93 -9.19 -24.88
N ASP A 41 -10.00 -9.88 -24.50
CA ASP A 41 -11.34 -9.66 -25.03
C ASP A 41 -12.03 -8.54 -24.26
N SER A 42 -12.10 -7.35 -24.87
CA SER A 42 -12.75 -6.18 -24.29
C SER A 42 -14.28 -6.24 -24.27
N SER A 43 -14.89 -7.25 -24.89
CA SER A 43 -16.35 -7.44 -24.87
C SER A 43 -16.84 -8.11 -23.58
N GLN A 44 -15.93 -8.73 -22.82
CA GLN A 44 -16.24 -9.35 -21.53
C GLN A 44 -16.55 -8.28 -20.48
N PRO A 45 -17.65 -8.41 -19.71
CA PRO A 45 -17.97 -7.47 -18.65
C PRO A 45 -16.89 -7.47 -17.56
N HIS A 46 -16.37 -6.29 -17.23
CA HIS A 46 -15.46 -6.11 -16.10
C HIS A 46 -16.23 -6.07 -14.78
N HIS A 47 -16.61 -7.24 -14.26
CA HIS A 47 -17.29 -7.35 -12.96
C HIS A 47 -16.57 -6.57 -11.84
N TRP A 48 -15.23 -6.59 -11.85
CA TRP A 48 -14.34 -5.91 -10.88
C TRP A 48 -14.27 -4.39 -10.98
N LEU A 49 -14.96 -3.76 -11.94
CA LEU A 49 -15.04 -2.30 -12.11
C LEU A 49 -16.49 -1.81 -12.18
N SER A 50 -17.44 -2.68 -11.82
CA SER A 50 -18.86 -2.40 -11.91
C SER A 50 -19.48 -2.18 -10.53
N HIS A 51 -20.53 -1.35 -10.46
CA HIS A 51 -21.30 -1.08 -9.24
C HIS A 51 -20.38 -0.65 -8.08
N ASN A 52 -20.43 -1.36 -6.95
CA ASN A 52 -19.65 -1.06 -5.76
C ASN A 52 -18.12 -1.25 -5.94
N PHE A 53 -17.69 -1.88 -7.04
CA PHE A 53 -16.28 -2.02 -7.40
C PHE A 53 -15.79 -0.94 -8.38
N ALA A 54 -16.68 -0.05 -8.83
CA ALA A 54 -16.30 1.05 -9.69
C ALA A 54 -15.34 2.00 -8.96
N PRO A 55 -14.33 2.54 -9.65
CA PRO A 55 -13.39 3.46 -9.03
C PRO A 55 -14.08 4.77 -8.63
N VAL A 56 -13.65 5.34 -7.52
CA VAL A 56 -14.11 6.63 -7.01
C VAL A 56 -12.98 7.66 -6.97
N HIS A 57 -13.32 8.93 -7.04
CA HIS A 57 -12.37 10.03 -6.95
C HIS A 57 -12.01 10.37 -5.50
N GLU A 58 -10.88 11.06 -5.32
CA GLU A 58 -10.47 11.58 -4.02
C GLU A 58 -11.46 12.63 -3.53
N THR A 59 -11.79 12.56 -2.25
CA THR A 59 -12.70 13.50 -1.59
C THR A 59 -11.93 14.18 -0.46
N PRO A 60 -11.74 15.52 -0.47
CA PRO A 60 -11.15 16.22 0.66
C PRO A 60 -12.06 16.13 1.89
N PRO A 61 -11.56 16.46 3.10
CA PRO A 61 -12.36 16.39 4.33
C PRO A 61 -13.68 17.16 4.23
N SER A 62 -14.79 16.42 4.22
CA SER A 62 -16.15 16.96 4.13
C SER A 62 -16.81 16.91 5.51
N LYS A 63 -17.17 18.08 6.05
CA LYS A 63 -17.59 18.27 7.46
C LYS A 63 -19.12 18.30 7.68
N HIS A 64 -19.92 18.17 6.62
CA HIS A 64 -21.38 18.33 6.67
C HIS A 64 -22.10 17.04 6.27
N LEU A 65 -21.77 15.94 6.95
CA LEU A 65 -22.42 14.66 6.67
C LEU A 65 -23.78 14.61 7.37
N PRO A 66 -24.85 14.18 6.69
CA PRO A 66 -26.15 14.00 7.32
C PRO A 66 -26.09 12.89 8.36
N VAL A 67 -26.55 13.17 9.57
CA VAL A 67 -26.60 12.21 10.69
C VAL A 67 -28.06 11.88 10.98
N ILE A 68 -28.39 10.59 10.96
CA ILE A 68 -29.69 10.08 11.37
C ILE A 68 -29.51 9.47 12.77
N GLY A 69 -30.25 9.99 13.76
CA GLY A 69 -30.09 9.60 15.17
C GLY A 69 -29.14 10.54 15.93
N HIS A 70 -28.34 9.98 16.84
CA HIS A 70 -27.45 10.75 17.72
C HIS A 70 -26.04 10.14 17.75
N LEU A 71 -25.02 10.97 17.55
CA LEU A 71 -23.61 10.60 17.68
C LEU A 71 -23.11 10.94 19.09
N PRO A 72 -22.68 9.96 19.89
CA PRO A 72 -22.18 10.20 21.24
C PRO A 72 -20.97 11.14 21.25
N GLU A 73 -20.98 12.15 22.13
CA GLU A 73 -19.86 13.11 22.27
C GLU A 73 -18.57 12.46 22.77
N CYS A 74 -18.67 11.31 23.43
CA CYS A 74 -17.51 10.53 23.88
C CYS A 74 -16.76 9.83 22.73
N LEU A 75 -17.38 9.70 21.55
CA LEU A 75 -16.76 9.08 20.38
C LEU A 75 -15.84 10.09 19.70
N ASN A 76 -14.56 10.08 20.08
CA ASN A 76 -13.53 10.94 19.51
C ASN A 76 -12.41 10.10 18.90
N GLY A 77 -12.37 10.07 17.58
CA GLY A 77 -11.40 9.24 16.86
C GLY A 77 -11.62 9.24 15.36
N GLU A 78 -10.87 8.38 14.68
CA GLU A 78 -10.94 8.21 13.24
C GLU A 78 -11.07 6.73 12.90
N PHE A 79 -12.08 6.39 12.13
CA PHE A 79 -12.24 5.09 11.52
C PHE A 79 -11.66 5.14 10.11
N VAL A 80 -10.62 4.36 9.86
CA VAL A 80 -9.97 4.29 8.54
C VAL A 80 -10.12 2.90 7.95
N ARG A 81 -10.36 2.84 6.64
CA ARG A 81 -10.35 1.60 5.86
C ARG A 81 -9.55 1.82 4.59
N VAL A 82 -8.74 0.84 4.21
CA VAL A 82 -8.09 0.81 2.91
C VAL A 82 -8.80 -0.18 1.99
N GLY A 83 -8.86 0.14 0.70
CA GLY A 83 -9.41 -0.77 -0.30
C GLY A 83 -8.84 -0.51 -1.69
N PRO A 84 -8.99 -1.48 -2.61
CA PRO A 84 -8.60 -1.32 -4.00
C PRO A 84 -9.48 -0.24 -4.66
N ASN A 85 -8.83 0.69 -5.35
CA ASN A 85 -9.45 1.74 -6.14
C ASN A 85 -8.56 2.02 -7.37
N PRO A 86 -8.89 1.51 -8.56
CA PRO A 86 -8.10 1.77 -9.76
C PRO A 86 -8.11 3.24 -10.17
N LYS A 87 -6.98 3.76 -10.64
CA LYS A 87 -6.83 5.16 -11.09
C LYS A 87 -7.01 5.29 -12.60
N PHE A 88 -6.51 4.32 -13.36
CA PHE A 88 -6.49 4.34 -14.81
C PHE A 88 -7.27 3.15 -15.41
N PRO A 89 -8.17 3.38 -16.39
CA PRO A 89 -8.75 2.31 -17.22
C PRO A 89 -7.71 1.81 -18.25
N PRO A 90 -7.92 0.68 -18.97
CA PRO A 90 -9.07 -0.24 -18.93
C PRO A 90 -8.84 -1.50 -18.07
N VAL A 91 -7.63 -1.70 -17.55
CA VAL A 91 -7.24 -2.94 -16.87
C VAL A 91 -7.14 -2.66 -15.38
N ALA A 92 -7.73 -3.51 -14.52
CA ALA A 92 -7.88 -3.36 -13.07
C ALA A 92 -6.55 -3.26 -12.27
N GLY A 93 -5.79 -2.19 -12.51
CA GLY A 93 -4.61 -1.83 -11.73
C GLY A 93 -5.08 -1.30 -10.39
N TYR A 94 -5.04 -2.15 -9.39
CA TYR A 94 -5.49 -1.78 -8.06
C TYR A 94 -4.45 -0.86 -7.40
N HIS A 95 -4.67 0.44 -7.47
CA HIS A 95 -4.15 1.33 -6.43
C HIS A 95 -5.05 1.25 -5.21
N CYS A 96 -4.65 1.94 -4.15
CA CYS A 96 -5.31 1.82 -2.87
C CYS A 96 -5.80 3.18 -2.44
N MET A 97 -7.05 3.24 -2.04
CA MET A 97 -7.66 4.42 -1.47
C MET A 97 -7.96 4.14 -0.01
N ILE A 98 -7.52 5.06 0.85
CA ILE A 98 -7.91 5.12 2.24
C ILE A 98 -9.18 5.96 2.31
N HIS A 99 -10.17 5.43 3.00
CA HIS A 99 -11.40 6.11 3.39
C HIS A 99 -11.33 6.38 4.88
N GLY A 100 -11.45 7.64 5.28
CA GLY A 100 -11.44 8.06 6.67
C GLY A 100 -12.79 8.64 7.07
N LEU A 101 -13.29 8.23 8.23
CA LEU A 101 -14.42 8.84 8.93
C LEU A 101 -13.95 9.30 10.31
N ARG A 102 -13.74 10.60 10.45
CA ARG A 102 -13.34 11.22 11.72
C ARG A 102 -14.57 11.73 12.45
N ILE A 103 -14.71 11.39 13.72
CA ILE A 103 -15.76 11.89 14.60
C ILE A 103 -15.07 12.66 15.72
N LYS A 104 -15.46 13.92 15.89
CA LYS A 104 -14.96 14.79 16.96
C LYS A 104 -16.08 15.68 17.45
N ASP A 105 -16.31 15.71 18.76
CA ASP A 105 -17.33 16.56 19.40
C ASP A 105 -18.73 16.39 18.75
N GLY A 106 -19.13 15.14 18.47
CA GLY A 106 -20.39 14.81 17.81
C GLY A 106 -20.47 15.18 16.31
N LYS A 107 -19.38 15.69 15.72
CA LYS A 107 -19.32 16.10 14.30
C LYS A 107 -18.54 15.10 13.47
N PRO A 108 -19.17 14.43 12.50
CA PRO A 108 -18.48 13.53 11.60
C PRO A 108 -17.89 14.27 10.39
N SER A 109 -16.77 13.78 9.89
CA SER A 109 -16.15 14.23 8.64
C SER A 109 -15.59 13.05 7.87
N TYR A 110 -15.76 13.07 6.55
CA TYR A 110 -15.35 11.99 5.65
C TYR A 110 -14.34 12.49 4.62
N LEU A 111 -13.40 11.61 4.25
CA LEU A 111 -12.44 11.85 3.18
C LEU A 111 -12.11 10.56 2.45
N SER A 112 -11.52 10.71 1.27
CA SER A 112 -10.84 9.63 0.58
C SER A 112 -9.57 10.11 -0.10
N ARG A 113 -8.46 9.38 0.10
CA ARG A 113 -7.13 9.70 -0.44
C ARG A 113 -6.44 8.45 -0.97
N TYR A 114 -5.76 8.56 -2.10
CA TYR A 114 -4.87 7.50 -2.55
C TYR A 114 -3.63 7.42 -1.66
N VAL A 115 -3.17 6.19 -1.41
CA VAL A 115 -1.81 5.98 -0.90
C VAL A 115 -0.84 6.36 -2.03
N ARG A 116 0.02 7.35 -1.81
CA ARG A 116 1.00 7.81 -2.81
C ARG A 116 2.17 6.83 -2.89
N THR A 117 1.91 5.69 -3.52
CA THR A 117 2.92 4.65 -3.76
C THR A 117 3.83 4.98 -4.93
N SER A 118 5.04 4.40 -4.95
CA SER A 118 5.97 4.51 -6.08
C SER A 118 5.30 4.12 -7.40
N ARG A 119 4.51 3.04 -7.35
CA ARG A 119 3.70 2.57 -8.48
C ARG A 119 2.71 3.62 -8.97
N LEU A 120 1.91 4.22 -8.07
CA LEU A 120 0.92 5.24 -8.46
C LEU A 120 1.61 6.49 -9.05
N THR A 121 2.66 6.98 -8.41
CA THR A 121 3.41 8.16 -8.86
C THR A 121 3.98 7.96 -10.27
N GLN A 122 4.52 6.76 -10.56
CA GLN A 122 5.03 6.45 -11.90
C GLN A 122 3.91 6.32 -12.94
N GLU A 123 2.80 5.67 -12.60
CA GLU A 123 1.66 5.57 -13.54
C GLU A 123 1.03 6.95 -13.83
N GLU A 124 0.99 7.86 -12.84
CA GLU A 124 0.62 9.26 -13.04
C GLU A 124 1.60 9.98 -13.98
N PHE A 125 2.91 9.76 -13.85
CA PHE A 125 3.92 10.32 -14.76
C PHE A 125 3.73 9.84 -16.21
N PHE A 126 3.39 8.57 -16.42
CA PHE A 126 3.13 8.05 -17.76
C PHE A 126 1.73 8.40 -18.29
N GLY A 127 0.78 8.69 -17.41
CA GLY A 127 -0.63 8.94 -17.74
C GLY A 127 -1.44 7.65 -17.97
N GLY A 128 -1.02 6.53 -17.35
CA GLY A 128 -1.70 5.24 -17.51
C GLY A 128 -1.02 4.09 -16.78
N SER A 129 -1.72 2.96 -16.69
CA SER A 129 -1.23 1.71 -16.07
C SER A 129 0.07 1.24 -16.75
N LYS A 130 1.10 0.89 -15.96
CA LYS A 130 2.41 0.42 -16.46
C LYS A 130 2.93 -0.84 -15.80
N PHE A 131 2.47 -1.13 -14.60
CA PHE A 131 2.92 -2.27 -13.83
C PHE A 131 2.00 -3.46 -14.05
N THR A 132 2.56 -4.66 -14.09
CA THR A 132 1.78 -5.91 -14.18
C THR A 132 0.93 -6.09 -12.94
N LYS A 133 -0.18 -6.82 -13.07
CA LYS A 133 -1.07 -7.15 -11.95
C LYS A 133 -1.01 -8.64 -11.68
N ILE A 134 -1.23 -9.03 -10.42
CA ILE A 134 -1.35 -10.43 -10.03
C ILE A 134 -2.45 -11.14 -10.86
N GLY A 135 -3.54 -10.43 -11.19
CA GLY A 135 -4.61 -10.95 -12.05
C GLY A 135 -4.20 -11.21 -13.51
N ASP A 136 -3.18 -10.50 -14.00
CA ASP A 136 -2.66 -10.66 -15.37
C ASP A 136 -1.74 -11.89 -15.48
N LEU A 137 -1.28 -12.45 -14.35
CA LEU A 137 -0.31 -13.55 -14.29
C LEU A 137 -0.88 -14.93 -14.66
N LYS A 138 -1.98 -14.99 -15.41
CA LYS A 138 -2.64 -16.24 -15.78
C LYS A 138 -2.11 -16.79 -17.10
N GLY A 139 -1.59 -18.02 -17.05
CA GLY A 139 -1.18 -18.77 -18.24
C GLY A 139 -0.04 -18.11 -19.04
N PRO A 140 0.09 -18.42 -20.34
CA PRO A 140 1.17 -17.88 -21.17
C PRO A 140 1.12 -16.35 -21.34
N PHE A 141 -0.05 -15.74 -21.19
CA PHE A 141 -0.20 -14.27 -21.18
C PHE A 141 0.59 -13.62 -20.04
N GLY A 142 0.44 -14.18 -18.83
CA GLY A 142 1.13 -13.68 -17.65
C GLY A 142 2.64 -13.70 -17.80
N PHE A 143 3.17 -14.76 -18.42
CA PHE A 143 4.61 -14.86 -18.71
C PHE A 143 5.09 -13.73 -19.63
N LEU A 144 4.33 -13.42 -20.69
CA LEU A 144 4.68 -12.34 -21.61
C LEU A 144 4.59 -10.96 -20.95
N MET A 145 3.60 -10.74 -20.08
CA MET A 145 3.50 -9.50 -19.30
C MET A 145 4.69 -9.32 -18.34
N ILE A 146 5.11 -10.40 -17.65
CA ILE A 146 6.33 -10.38 -16.82
C ILE A 146 7.55 -10.02 -17.67
N LEU A 147 7.69 -10.59 -18.87
CA LEU A 147 8.81 -10.27 -19.75
C LEU A 147 8.83 -8.80 -20.15
N ILE A 148 7.67 -8.21 -20.47
CA ILE A 148 7.54 -6.78 -20.77
C ILE A 148 7.95 -5.93 -19.56
N GLU A 149 7.53 -6.29 -18.35
CA GLU A 149 7.92 -5.60 -17.13
C GLU A 149 9.44 -5.71 -16.85
N MET A 150 10.03 -6.89 -17.08
CA MET A 150 11.48 -7.08 -16.98
C MET A 150 12.23 -6.20 -17.99
N ILE A 151 11.73 -6.08 -19.22
CA ILE A 151 12.29 -5.19 -20.24
C ILE A 151 12.17 -3.72 -19.79
N ARG A 152 11.00 -3.31 -19.26
CA ARG A 152 10.79 -1.96 -18.72
C ARG A 152 11.77 -1.63 -17.60
N SER A 153 12.01 -2.58 -16.69
CA SER A 153 12.98 -2.43 -15.61
C SER A 153 14.42 -2.31 -16.13
N LYS A 154 14.85 -3.22 -17.01
CA LYS A 154 16.22 -3.21 -17.58
C LYS A 154 16.52 -1.96 -18.39
N LEU A 155 15.53 -1.45 -19.14
CA LEU A 155 15.64 -0.21 -19.92
C LEU A 155 15.47 1.05 -19.07
N LYS A 156 15.33 0.92 -17.74
CA LYS A 156 15.09 2.04 -16.80
C LYS A 156 13.86 2.87 -17.16
N ILE A 157 12.86 2.25 -17.79
CA ILE A 157 11.57 2.87 -18.07
C ILE A 157 10.79 2.97 -16.75
N LEU A 158 10.80 1.89 -15.96
CA LEU A 158 10.26 1.86 -14.60
C LEU A 158 11.38 1.87 -13.58
N ASP A 159 11.16 2.60 -12.48
CA ASP A 159 12.03 2.63 -11.32
C ASP A 159 11.46 1.75 -10.22
N LEU A 160 12.07 0.58 -10.00
CA LEU A 160 11.63 -0.39 -9.00
C LEU A 160 12.34 -0.23 -7.65
N SER A 161 13.18 0.79 -7.48
CA SER A 161 14.01 0.98 -6.27
C SER A 161 13.18 1.19 -4.98
N TYR A 162 11.96 1.71 -5.13
CA TYR A 162 11.01 1.97 -4.04
C TYR A 162 9.89 0.91 -3.95
N GLY A 163 10.11 -0.30 -4.50
CA GLY A 163 9.11 -1.36 -4.50
C GLY A 163 7.97 -1.14 -5.51
N ILE A 164 7.10 -2.15 -5.59
CA ILE A 164 5.96 -2.22 -6.53
C ILE A 164 4.61 -2.33 -5.81
N GLY A 165 4.63 -2.20 -4.48
CA GLY A 165 3.51 -2.40 -3.61
C GLY A 165 2.42 -1.36 -3.80
N THR A 166 1.19 -1.82 -3.61
CA THR A 166 -0.01 -0.99 -3.76
C THR A 166 -0.46 -0.43 -2.41
N GLY A 167 -0.22 -1.16 -1.31
CA GLY A 167 -0.67 -0.77 0.04
C GLY A 167 -2.15 -1.04 0.31
N ASN A 168 -2.77 -2.06 -0.31
CA ASN A 168 -4.23 -2.31 -0.24
C ASN A 168 -4.66 -3.20 0.90
N THR A 169 -3.77 -3.96 1.53
CA THR A 169 -4.20 -5.14 2.27
C THR A 169 -4.73 -4.80 3.65
N ALA A 170 -4.06 -3.91 4.38
CA ALA A 170 -4.49 -3.51 5.72
C ALA A 170 -3.92 -2.16 6.15
N LEU A 171 -4.51 -1.60 7.21
CA LEU A 171 -3.99 -0.45 7.94
C LEU A 171 -3.68 -0.86 9.38
N ILE A 172 -2.59 -0.34 9.94
CA ILE A 172 -2.33 -0.46 11.37
C ILE A 172 -1.80 0.85 11.95
N TYR A 173 -2.27 1.21 13.13
CA TYR A 173 -1.74 2.34 13.88
C TYR A 173 -0.73 1.85 14.91
N HIS A 174 0.51 2.32 14.81
CA HIS A 174 1.60 1.86 15.65
C HIS A 174 2.62 2.98 15.89
N HIS A 175 3.01 3.21 17.14
CA HIS A 175 3.96 4.26 17.55
C HIS A 175 3.66 5.65 16.95
N GLY A 176 2.41 6.07 17.00
CA GLY A 176 1.99 7.39 16.49
C GLY A 176 1.93 7.50 14.97
N LYS A 177 2.08 6.39 14.23
CA LYS A 177 2.08 6.34 12.77
C LYS A 177 0.97 5.42 12.28
N LEU A 178 0.22 5.87 11.28
CA LEU A 178 -0.67 5.01 10.52
C LEU A 178 0.12 4.37 9.37
N LEU A 179 0.12 3.05 9.27
CA LEU A 179 0.86 2.30 8.27
C LEU A 179 -0.10 1.60 7.32
N ALA A 180 0.07 1.83 6.02
CA ALA A 180 -0.59 1.09 4.95
C ALA A 180 0.27 -0.08 4.50
N LEU A 181 -0.31 -1.28 4.54
CA LEU A 181 0.41 -2.54 4.41
C LEU A 181 0.03 -3.27 3.13
N PHE A 182 1.02 -3.95 2.55
CA PHE A 182 0.87 -4.86 1.43
C PHE A 182 1.86 -6.00 1.58
N GLU A 183 1.41 -7.25 1.43
CA GLU A 183 2.22 -8.45 1.69
C GLU A 183 3.51 -8.54 0.85
N GLY A 184 3.55 -7.85 -0.29
CA GLY A 184 4.66 -7.88 -1.22
C GLY A 184 5.63 -6.68 -1.11
N ASP A 185 5.46 -5.77 -0.15
CA ASP A 185 6.31 -4.57 -0.06
C ASP A 185 6.45 -4.03 1.37
N LYS A 186 7.26 -2.98 1.54
CA LYS A 186 7.41 -2.24 2.79
C LYS A 186 6.16 -1.39 3.09
N PRO A 187 5.88 -1.07 4.37
CA PRO A 187 4.73 -0.24 4.74
C PRO A 187 4.85 1.18 4.21
N TYR A 188 3.73 1.81 3.84
CA TYR A 188 3.67 3.25 3.60
C TYR A 188 3.17 3.98 4.85
N VAL A 189 3.87 5.03 5.26
CA VAL A 189 3.47 5.85 6.41
C VAL A 189 2.47 6.92 5.97
N ILE A 190 1.35 6.98 6.67
CA ILE A 190 0.29 7.96 6.48
C ILE A 190 0.23 8.84 7.74
N LYS A 191 0.27 10.15 7.53
CA LYS A 191 0.05 11.16 8.58
C LYS A 191 -1.41 11.61 8.51
N VAL A 192 -2.08 11.55 9.64
CA VAL A 192 -3.38 12.20 9.86
C VAL A 192 -3.10 13.66 10.20
N LEU A 193 -3.63 14.59 9.42
CA LEU A 193 -3.49 16.02 9.61
C LEU A 193 -4.52 16.56 10.60
N GLU A 194 -4.28 17.74 11.16
CA GLU A 194 -5.14 18.33 12.19
C GLU A 194 -6.56 18.65 11.68
N ASP A 195 -6.68 18.97 10.39
CA ASP A 195 -7.93 19.22 9.69
C ASP A 195 -8.70 17.92 9.37
N GLY A 196 -8.07 16.78 9.60
CA GLY A 196 -8.59 15.44 9.35
C GLY A 196 -8.14 14.86 8.02
N ASP A 197 -7.37 15.56 7.18
CA ASP A 197 -6.90 15.00 5.91
C ASP A 197 -5.79 13.94 6.11
N LEU A 198 -5.56 13.12 5.08
CA LEU A 198 -4.52 12.09 5.09
C LEU A 198 -3.41 12.42 4.10
N GLN A 199 -2.17 12.39 4.58
CA GLN A 199 -0.99 12.61 3.76
C GLN A 199 -0.07 11.39 3.81
N THR A 200 0.32 10.87 2.64
CA THR A 200 1.37 9.84 2.56
C THR A 200 2.73 10.51 2.74
N LEU A 201 3.51 10.07 3.74
CA LEU A 201 4.85 10.59 4.01
C LEU A 201 5.94 9.87 3.21
N GLY A 202 5.80 8.56 3.03
CA GLY A 202 6.79 7.73 2.33
C GLY A 202 6.79 6.28 2.78
N LEU A 203 7.84 5.55 2.40
CA LEU A 203 8.06 4.15 2.77
C LEU A 203 8.74 4.04 4.13
N MET A 204 8.29 3.09 4.94
CA MET A 204 8.91 2.76 6.21
C MET A 204 10.03 1.73 6.00
N ASP A 205 11.27 2.15 6.22
CA ASP A 205 12.47 1.29 6.09
C ASP A 205 13.09 0.90 7.45
N TYR A 206 12.55 1.41 8.56
CA TYR A 206 13.07 1.16 9.92
C TYR A 206 14.60 1.34 10.03
N ASP A 207 15.13 2.40 9.42
CA ASP A 207 16.58 2.69 9.33
C ASP A 207 17.37 1.55 8.68
N GLU A 208 16.90 1.10 7.50
CA GLU A 208 17.49 0.01 6.69
C GLU A 208 17.42 -1.39 7.33
N ARG A 209 16.77 -1.51 8.49
CA ARG A 209 16.61 -2.80 9.18
C ARG A 209 15.58 -3.70 8.52
N LEU A 210 14.67 -3.12 7.72
CA LEU A 210 13.63 -3.87 7.01
C LEU A 210 14.08 -4.17 5.57
N SER A 211 14.80 -5.27 5.40
CA SER A 211 15.30 -5.73 4.10
C SER A 211 14.32 -6.62 3.31
N HIS A 212 13.20 -7.01 3.91
CA HIS A 212 12.24 -7.97 3.37
C HIS A 212 10.80 -7.47 3.49
N ASN A 213 9.89 -8.15 2.79
CA ASN A 213 8.47 -7.81 2.77
C ASN A 213 7.85 -7.87 4.16
N PHE A 214 6.88 -6.99 4.40
CA PHE A 214 6.19 -6.86 5.67
C PHE A 214 4.79 -7.49 5.58
N THR A 215 4.37 -8.29 6.57
CA THR A 215 3.03 -8.89 6.55
C THR A 215 1.94 -7.82 6.60
N ALA A 216 0.82 -8.05 5.92
CA ALA A 216 -0.33 -7.18 6.03
C ALA A 216 -1.14 -7.37 7.33
N HIS A 217 -0.89 -8.42 8.11
CA HIS A 217 -1.69 -8.71 9.30
C HIS A 217 -0.87 -8.75 10.59
N PRO A 218 -0.05 -7.73 10.89
CA PRO A 218 0.75 -7.70 12.11
C PRO A 218 -0.18 -7.68 13.34
N LYS A 219 0.30 -8.26 14.44
CA LYS A 219 -0.40 -8.19 15.72
C LYS A 219 0.36 -7.26 16.67
N ILE A 220 -0.41 -6.52 17.47
CA ILE A 220 0.10 -5.70 18.55
C ILE A 220 -0.24 -6.42 19.85
N ASP A 221 0.77 -6.65 20.68
CA ASP A 221 0.56 -7.14 22.04
C ASP A 221 -0.14 -6.04 22.87
N PRO A 222 -1.33 -6.29 23.43
CA PRO A 222 -2.08 -5.28 24.19
C PRO A 222 -1.41 -4.89 25.51
N VAL A 223 -0.52 -5.72 26.06
CA VAL A 223 0.15 -5.47 27.34
C VAL A 223 1.47 -4.73 27.12
N THR A 224 2.27 -5.17 26.15
CA THR A 224 3.61 -4.61 25.93
C THR A 224 3.65 -3.51 24.87
N GLY A 225 2.61 -3.38 24.05
CA GLY A 225 2.60 -2.48 22.89
C GLY A 225 3.60 -2.89 21.81
N LYS A 226 4.23 -4.06 21.93
CA LYS A 226 5.20 -4.56 20.95
C LYS A 226 4.48 -4.95 19.67
N PHE A 227 5.15 -4.63 18.57
CA PHE A 227 4.74 -4.97 17.22
C PHE A 227 5.44 -6.22 16.79
N ASP A 228 4.67 -7.26 16.52
CA ASP A 228 5.20 -8.51 16.03
C ASP A 228 4.76 -8.72 14.58
N PRO A 229 5.61 -8.36 13.59
CA PRO A 229 5.38 -8.61 12.18
C PRO A 229 5.27 -10.11 11.87
N LEU A 230 5.89 -10.95 12.70
CA LEU A 230 6.11 -12.35 12.39
C LEU A 230 5.02 -13.26 12.93
N ILE A 231 4.19 -12.82 13.88
CA ILE A 231 3.15 -13.69 14.47
C ILE A 231 2.11 -14.11 13.42
N ALA A 232 1.84 -13.28 12.40
CA ALA A 232 1.01 -13.68 11.27
C ALA A 232 1.69 -14.66 10.32
N LEU A 233 3.00 -14.50 10.06
CA LEU A 233 3.77 -15.45 9.26
C LEU A 233 3.83 -16.82 9.95
N LEU A 234 4.03 -16.81 11.28
CA LEU A 234 4.01 -18.00 12.11
C LEU A 234 2.63 -18.62 12.19
N GLU A 235 1.53 -17.86 12.17
CA GLU A 235 0.17 -18.41 12.08
C GLU A 235 -0.12 -19.09 10.74
N ASN A 236 0.39 -18.57 9.63
CA ASN A 236 0.34 -19.26 8.34
C ASN A 236 1.26 -20.49 8.31
N LEU A 237 2.41 -20.45 9.00
CA LEU A 237 3.32 -21.59 9.17
C LEU A 237 2.86 -22.61 10.25
N LYS A 238 1.94 -22.23 11.15
CA LYS A 238 1.34 -23.13 12.15
C LYS A 238 0.63 -24.30 11.48
N LEU A 239 0.17 -24.11 10.23
CA LEU A 239 -0.44 -25.15 9.39
C LEU A 239 0.57 -26.09 8.71
N LEU A 240 1.88 -25.77 8.70
CA LEU A 240 2.86 -26.45 7.84
C LEU A 240 4.14 -26.96 8.52
N THR A 241 4.37 -26.72 9.82
CA THR A 241 5.62 -27.16 10.47
C THR A 241 5.47 -27.73 11.90
N PRO A 242 6.22 -28.80 12.25
CA PRO A 242 6.16 -29.44 13.56
C PRO A 242 6.75 -28.58 14.69
N VAL A 243 6.23 -28.81 15.89
CA VAL A 243 6.41 -28.00 17.13
C VAL A 243 7.87 -27.75 17.51
N PHE A 244 8.82 -28.62 17.14
CA PHE A 244 10.21 -28.50 17.55
C PHE A 244 10.98 -27.38 16.82
N VAL A 245 10.62 -27.06 15.57
CA VAL A 245 11.20 -25.94 14.80
C VAL A 245 10.67 -24.59 15.32
N ARG A 246 9.49 -24.57 15.97
CA ARG A 246 8.87 -23.36 16.55
C ARG A 246 9.75 -22.70 17.61
N ASN A 247 10.28 -23.49 18.55
CA ASN A 247 11.03 -22.95 19.69
C ASN A 247 12.40 -22.40 19.30
N ALA A 248 13.06 -23.00 18.30
CA ALA A 248 14.38 -22.57 17.85
C ALA A 248 14.34 -21.24 17.06
N LEU A 249 13.31 -21.04 16.23
CA LEU A 249 13.12 -19.79 15.48
C LEU A 249 12.66 -18.64 16.39
N GLN A 250 11.75 -18.93 17.32
CA GLN A 250 11.24 -17.93 18.27
C GLN A 250 12.34 -17.40 19.22
N ASN A 251 13.26 -18.27 19.65
CA ASN A 251 14.40 -17.86 20.50
C ASN A 251 15.54 -17.15 19.74
N ARG A 252 15.81 -17.48 18.47
CA ARG A 252 16.85 -16.77 17.69
C ARG A 252 16.40 -15.37 17.26
N LEU A 253 15.11 -15.17 17.01
CA LEU A 253 14.58 -13.92 16.46
C LEU A 253 14.15 -12.92 17.53
N SER A 254 13.74 -13.36 18.72
CA SER A 254 13.55 -12.48 19.87
C SER A 254 14.82 -11.71 20.23
N HIS A 255 15.99 -12.33 20.10
CA HIS A 255 17.28 -11.65 20.31
C HIS A 255 17.60 -10.56 19.29
N ALA A 256 17.01 -10.58 18.08
CA ALA A 256 17.23 -9.55 17.06
C ALA A 256 16.41 -8.27 17.30
N PHE A 257 15.24 -8.38 17.96
CA PHE A 257 14.34 -7.25 18.24
C PHE A 257 14.32 -6.79 19.71
N VAL A 258 14.90 -7.55 20.64
CA VAL A 258 14.98 -7.19 22.07
C VAL A 258 16.14 -6.23 22.39
N ARG A 259 17.10 -6.02 21.48
CA ARG A 259 18.17 -5.03 21.68
C ARG A 259 17.76 -3.65 21.13
N ASN A 260 16.88 -2.98 21.86
CA ASN A 260 16.92 -1.55 22.18
C ASN A 260 15.51 -1.06 22.55
N THR A 261 15.22 -1.22 23.84
CA THR A 261 14.55 -0.21 24.66
C THR A 261 15.19 1.17 24.49
#